data_AF-A0A7S0MMU1-F1
#
_entry.id   AF-A0A7S0MMU1-F1
#
_cell.length_a   1.000
_cell.length_b   1.000
_cell.length_c   1.000
_cell.angle_alpha   90.00
_cell.angle_beta   90.00
_cell.angle_gamma   90.00
#
_symmetry.space_group_name_H-M   'P 1'
#
loop_
_entity.id
_entity.type
_entity.pdbx_description
1 polymer ?
#
loop_
_entity_poly.entity_id
_entity_poly.type
_entity_poly.pdbx_seq_one_letter_code
_entity_poly.pdbx_strand_id
1 'polypeptide(L)'
;AMAGPRSAAAVFLLAAAVVCESRALLKNPNPNSGQVVASRHSVLKKSVTQSLDNFWTHRDVETYDNHAGRFFKPAVSSTFSLIKLNNVNVTFLDNTNLRGYDAADIATLGHYKVMTRMGMIEHCNSRNFDDVDGILGFGWADQPRSAALLKTLTQRDRPGWNIHDQIFQGDGKPMPRKFAFTADDNIGELQLGGVDPSIASESFTMFPMAGENVYGIKITSITYGGVELLHFDSGVSGFTGEFDSGTTCLLLPNTDVKGNFTTSPFGILAREQLSGKRHPLLYTATDVHGVEHTYSLGYNECVEPTDETMILGDPWFRKWVVLHDLEDLSNKQMGLALRSPSYALGASTDRSILTPTHSPHALSFDGALPPRAHASPVSRVPAARRVRGGAFAQALAETRAHLARASSLAAGGGPAGVDKVAVKSQSRVTYNIQLAIGSPAQPMAVIFDTGSFMLAVFAEAPPAGMTPLLKEDPPAKPAAVARR
;
A
#
# COMPACT_ATOMS: atom_id res chain seq x y z
N ALA A 1 -16.11 -42.92 -19.38
CA ALA A 1 -15.77 -41.88 -20.36
C ALA A 1 -16.54 -40.62 -20.01
N MET A 2 -15.90 -39.66 -19.31
CA MET A 2 -16.50 -38.36 -18.99
C MET A 2 -15.47 -37.28 -19.30
N ALA A 3 -15.83 -36.35 -20.17
CA ALA A 3 -15.05 -35.17 -20.52
C ALA A 3 -15.51 -34.00 -19.65
N GLY A 4 -14.57 -33.37 -18.94
CA GLY A 4 -14.83 -32.19 -18.09
C GLY A 4 -14.89 -30.88 -18.89
N PRO A 5 -15.33 -29.77 -18.27
CA PRO A 5 -15.27 -28.46 -18.89
C PRO A 5 -13.94 -27.75 -18.58
N ARG A 6 -13.44 -27.06 -19.60
CA ARG A 6 -12.21 -26.27 -19.63
C ARG A 6 -12.37 -24.97 -18.83
N SER A 7 -11.40 -24.70 -17.98
CA SER A 7 -11.26 -23.47 -17.19
C SER A 7 -10.75 -22.33 -18.08
N ALA A 8 -11.47 -21.21 -18.12
CA ALA A 8 -10.98 -19.94 -18.65
C ALA A 8 -10.39 -19.13 -17.49
N ALA A 9 -9.12 -18.76 -17.60
CA ALA A 9 -8.42 -17.92 -16.63
C ALA A 9 -8.76 -16.44 -16.91
N ALA A 10 -9.36 -15.76 -15.93
CA ALA A 10 -9.49 -14.31 -15.89
C ALA A 10 -8.48 -13.75 -14.87
N VAL A 11 -7.70 -12.77 -15.32
CA VAL A 11 -6.76 -11.98 -14.51
C VAL A 11 -7.55 -10.83 -13.88
N PHE A 12 -7.52 -10.71 -12.56
CA PHE A 12 -8.03 -9.53 -11.83
C PHE A 12 -6.91 -8.97 -10.95
N LEU A 13 -6.61 -7.69 -11.12
CA LEU A 13 -5.76 -6.86 -10.25
C LEU A 13 -6.44 -5.50 -10.07
N LEU A 14 -6.58 -5.12 -8.78
CA LEU A 14 -7.07 -3.88 -8.17
C LEU A 14 -8.44 -3.29 -8.59
N ALA A 15 -9.21 -2.97 -7.55
CA ALA A 15 -10.43 -2.18 -7.61
C ALA A 15 -10.11 -0.75 -8.06
N ALA A 16 -10.57 -0.41 -9.27
CA ALA A 16 -10.84 0.96 -9.69
C ALA A 16 -12.27 0.98 -10.22
N ALA A 17 -13.14 1.79 -9.60
CA ALA A 17 -14.50 2.01 -10.06
C ALA A 17 -14.49 2.69 -11.43
N VAL A 18 -15.11 2.07 -12.43
CA VAL A 18 -15.43 2.70 -13.72
C VAL A 18 -16.91 3.08 -13.68
N VAL A 19 -17.20 4.38 -13.58
CA VAL A 19 -18.51 4.92 -13.93
C VAL A 19 -18.52 5.15 -15.44
N CYS A 20 -19.39 4.41 -16.13
CA CYS A 20 -19.72 4.63 -17.52
C CYS A 20 -21.03 5.42 -17.57
N GLU A 21 -20.99 6.72 -17.86
CA GLU A 21 -22.19 7.45 -18.30
C GLU A 21 -21.99 8.01 -19.70
N SER A 22 -22.83 7.50 -20.60
CA SER A 22 -23.06 8.04 -21.93
C SER A 22 -24.10 9.16 -21.81
N ARG A 23 -23.79 10.37 -22.28
CA ARG A 23 -24.84 11.30 -22.71
C ARG A 23 -24.47 11.98 -24.02
N ALA A 24 -25.44 11.84 -24.93
CA ALA A 24 -25.48 12.35 -26.27
C ALA A 24 -25.42 13.88 -26.30
N LEU A 25 -24.61 14.42 -27.20
CA LEU A 25 -24.69 15.83 -27.60
C LEU A 25 -25.85 15.99 -28.59
N LEU A 26 -26.80 16.82 -28.17
CA LEU A 26 -27.89 17.35 -28.98
C LEU A 26 -27.33 18.13 -30.18
N LYS A 27 -27.72 17.72 -31.37
CA LYS A 27 -27.68 18.54 -32.58
C LYS A 27 -28.84 19.54 -32.54
N ASN A 28 -28.58 20.79 -32.90
CA ASN A 28 -29.51 21.55 -33.73
C ASN A 28 -28.74 22.62 -34.55
N PRO A 29 -29.30 23.06 -35.69
CA PRO A 29 -28.50 23.35 -36.88
C PRO A 29 -28.64 24.80 -37.36
N ASN A 30 -27.99 25.04 -38.51
CA ASN A 30 -28.44 25.89 -39.63
C ASN A 30 -27.81 27.31 -39.71
N PRO A 31 -27.88 28.00 -40.89
CA PRO A 31 -26.95 27.81 -42.03
C PRO A 31 -26.47 29.15 -42.65
N ASN A 32 -25.58 29.08 -43.65
CA ASN A 32 -25.46 29.91 -44.88
C ASN A 32 -24.00 29.91 -45.37
N SER A 33 -23.66 29.17 -46.43
CA SER A 33 -23.76 29.49 -47.87
C SER A 33 -22.62 30.40 -48.37
N GLY A 34 -21.75 29.88 -49.24
CA GLY A 34 -20.75 30.70 -49.94
C GLY A 34 -19.63 29.93 -50.66
N GLN A 35 -20.01 29.14 -51.66
CA GLN A 35 -19.29 28.69 -52.86
C GLN A 35 -18.15 29.67 -53.34
N VAL A 36 -16.95 29.26 -53.80
CA VAL A 36 -16.59 28.85 -55.19
C VAL A 36 -15.04 28.74 -55.37
N VAL A 37 -14.59 27.64 -56.01
CA VAL A 37 -13.44 27.42 -56.95
C VAL A 37 -11.97 27.23 -56.50
N ALA A 38 -11.54 25.97 -56.74
CA ALA A 38 -10.34 25.43 -57.41
C ALA A 38 -8.92 25.97 -57.14
N SER A 39 -7.99 25.05 -56.86
CA SER A 39 -7.02 24.61 -57.89
C SER A 39 -6.24 23.36 -57.45
N ARG A 40 -5.93 22.54 -58.45
CA ARG A 40 -5.11 21.32 -58.39
C ARG A 40 -3.68 21.68 -58.01
N HIS A 41 -3.01 20.87 -57.19
CA HIS A 41 -1.59 20.54 -57.38
C HIS A 41 -1.31 19.07 -57.02
N SER A 42 -0.83 18.35 -58.02
CA SER A 42 -0.26 17.00 -57.96
C SER A 42 1.07 17.01 -57.22
N VAL A 43 1.26 16.12 -56.25
CA VAL A 43 2.59 15.85 -55.66
C VAL A 43 2.80 14.34 -55.60
N LEU A 44 4.02 13.99 -56.02
CA LEU A 44 4.56 12.66 -56.26
C LEU A 44 4.32 11.66 -55.13
N LYS A 45 4.07 10.41 -55.55
CA LYS A 45 4.32 9.20 -54.76
C LYS A 45 5.80 9.15 -54.34
N LYS A 46 6.08 9.35 -53.06
CA LYS A 46 7.25 8.79 -52.39
C LYS A 46 6.76 7.90 -51.25
N SER A 47 6.98 6.59 -51.41
CA SER A 47 6.88 5.62 -50.32
C SER A 47 7.91 5.98 -49.26
N VAL A 48 7.46 6.56 -48.15
CA VAL A 48 8.23 6.67 -46.93
C VAL A 48 7.65 5.64 -45.97
N THR A 49 8.44 4.59 -45.73
CA THR A 49 8.30 3.69 -44.59
C THR A 49 8.30 4.54 -43.32
N GLN A 50 7.12 4.88 -42.81
CA GLN A 50 6.96 5.46 -41.49
C GLN A 50 7.23 4.34 -40.47
N SER A 51 8.40 4.40 -39.83
CA SER A 51 8.63 3.63 -38.61
C SER A 51 7.66 4.09 -37.53
N LEU A 52 7.28 3.15 -36.66
CA LEU A 52 6.38 3.30 -35.52
C LEU A 52 6.93 4.23 -34.40
N ASP A 53 8.01 4.98 -34.66
CA ASP A 53 8.75 5.72 -33.65
C ASP A 53 8.16 7.10 -33.31
N ASN A 54 7.22 7.61 -34.12
CA ASN A 54 6.72 8.99 -33.98
C ASN A 54 5.38 9.12 -33.24
N PHE A 55 4.85 8.06 -32.62
CA PHE A 55 3.62 8.17 -31.81
C PHE A 55 3.90 8.46 -30.31
N TRP A 56 5.17 8.54 -29.91
CA TRP A 56 5.59 8.67 -28.50
C TRP A 56 6.31 9.97 -28.13
N THR A 57 6.28 11.01 -28.98
CA THR A 57 7.13 12.21 -28.80
C THR A 57 6.45 13.42 -28.17
N HIS A 58 5.28 13.29 -27.56
CA HIS A 58 4.79 14.30 -26.62
C HIS A 58 4.89 13.77 -25.18
N ARG A 59 6.13 13.71 -24.70
CA ARG A 59 6.43 13.67 -23.25
C ARG A 59 6.22 15.07 -22.71
N ASP A 60 5.08 15.29 -22.04
CA ASP A 60 5.11 16.21 -20.90
C ASP A 60 6.18 15.67 -19.96
N VAL A 61 7.17 16.51 -19.66
CA VAL A 61 8.35 16.16 -18.88
C VAL A 61 7.94 16.03 -17.41
N GLU A 62 7.29 14.94 -17.06
CA GLU A 62 7.29 14.44 -15.70
C GLU A 62 8.73 13.97 -15.41
N THR A 63 9.44 14.66 -14.52
CA THR A 63 10.80 14.29 -14.15
C THR A 63 10.75 13.08 -13.22
N TYR A 64 10.97 11.89 -13.80
CA TYR A 64 11.03 10.59 -13.10
C TYR A 64 12.38 10.33 -12.39
N ASP A 65 13.21 11.37 -12.21
CA ASP A 65 14.64 11.27 -11.81
C ASP A 65 14.89 11.57 -10.32
N ASN A 66 13.90 11.35 -9.46
CA ASN A 66 13.89 11.94 -8.13
C ASN A 66 14.48 11.06 -7.01
N HIS A 67 15.05 9.89 -7.32
CA HIS A 67 15.63 8.97 -6.33
C HIS A 67 17.11 9.27 -6.01
N ALA A 68 17.54 9.13 -4.74
CA ALA A 68 18.90 9.37 -4.24
C ALA A 68 20.01 8.42 -4.77
N GLY A 69 19.76 7.69 -5.86
CA GLY A 69 20.80 6.96 -6.61
C GLY A 69 21.15 5.56 -6.10
N ARG A 70 20.49 5.03 -5.05
CA ARG A 70 20.71 3.66 -4.57
C ARG A 70 19.76 2.67 -5.24
N PHE A 71 20.11 2.28 -6.45
CA PHE A 71 19.36 1.27 -7.19
C PHE A 71 19.86 -0.13 -6.86
N PHE A 72 18.95 -1.08 -6.77
CA PHE A 72 19.29 -2.50 -6.89
C PHE A 72 19.97 -2.73 -8.24
N LYS A 73 21.06 -3.51 -8.23
CA LYS A 73 21.87 -3.82 -9.41
C LYS A 73 21.68 -5.29 -9.81
N PRO A 74 20.77 -5.59 -10.74
CA PRO A 74 20.54 -6.96 -11.21
C PRO A 74 21.80 -7.66 -11.68
N ALA A 75 22.68 -6.94 -12.40
CA ALA A 75 23.91 -7.50 -12.97
C ALA A 75 24.92 -7.98 -11.93
N VAL A 76 24.80 -7.52 -10.67
CA VAL A 76 25.69 -7.91 -9.58
C VAL A 76 25.18 -9.17 -8.85
N SER A 77 23.88 -9.46 -8.93
CA SER A 77 23.29 -10.59 -8.22
C SER A 77 23.31 -11.88 -9.06
N SER A 78 24.04 -12.88 -8.55
CA SER A 78 24.10 -14.22 -9.14
C SER A 78 22.80 -15.01 -9.02
N THR A 79 21.85 -14.56 -8.19
CA THR A 79 20.55 -15.22 -7.97
C THR A 79 19.39 -14.49 -8.64
N PHE A 80 19.67 -13.39 -9.35
CA PHE A 80 18.68 -12.62 -10.08
C PHE A 80 18.10 -13.40 -11.26
N SER A 81 16.78 -13.29 -11.46
CA SER A 81 16.06 -13.83 -12.60
C SER A 81 15.03 -12.82 -13.13
N LEU A 82 15.11 -12.48 -14.41
CA LEU A 82 14.10 -11.66 -15.08
C LEU A 82 12.81 -12.47 -15.30
N ILE A 83 11.69 -12.00 -14.75
CA ILE A 83 10.39 -12.68 -14.89
C ILE A 83 9.65 -12.15 -16.10
N LYS A 84 9.40 -10.83 -16.17
CA LYS A 84 8.60 -10.22 -17.24
C LYS A 84 8.90 -8.73 -17.37
N LEU A 85 9.09 -8.24 -18.59
CA LEU A 85 9.26 -6.81 -18.85
C LEU A 85 7.93 -6.06 -18.80
N ASN A 86 7.96 -4.76 -18.49
CA ASN A 86 6.82 -3.84 -18.55
C ASN A 86 5.58 -4.31 -17.77
N ASN A 87 5.78 -5.04 -16.67
CA ASN A 87 4.68 -5.64 -15.90
C ASN A 87 4.36 -4.88 -14.61
N VAL A 88 5.27 -4.05 -14.11
CA VAL A 88 5.00 -3.17 -12.99
C VAL A 88 4.38 -1.88 -13.53
N ASN A 89 3.12 -1.63 -13.16
CA ASN A 89 2.41 -0.37 -13.37
C ASN A 89 1.36 -0.22 -12.26
N VAL A 90 1.74 0.42 -11.16
CA VAL A 90 0.91 0.52 -9.95
C VAL A 90 0.65 1.98 -9.64
N THR A 91 -0.61 2.33 -9.35
CA THR A 91 -1.01 3.68 -8.91
C THR A 91 -1.62 3.62 -7.52
N PHE A 92 -1.08 4.41 -6.58
CA PHE A 92 -1.57 4.51 -5.21
C PHE A 92 -2.70 5.55 -5.06
N LEU A 93 -3.36 5.57 -3.91
CA LEU A 93 -4.44 6.52 -3.58
C LEU A 93 -4.03 7.99 -3.70
N ASP A 94 -2.73 8.26 -3.62
CA ASP A 94 -2.20 9.60 -3.79
C ASP A 94 -1.75 9.95 -5.22
N ASN A 95 -2.08 9.09 -6.18
CA ASN A 95 -1.67 9.16 -7.59
C ASN A 95 -0.18 8.95 -7.86
N THR A 96 0.58 8.49 -6.86
CA THR A 96 1.93 7.99 -7.12
C THR A 96 1.84 6.80 -8.07
N ASN A 97 2.57 6.85 -9.18
CA ASN A 97 2.67 5.80 -10.18
C ASN A 97 4.10 5.23 -10.23
N LEU A 98 4.20 3.91 -10.14
CA LEU A 98 5.45 3.16 -10.26
C LEU A 98 5.41 2.31 -11.53
N ARG A 99 6.46 2.37 -12.35
CA ARG A 99 6.61 1.54 -13.55
C ARG A 99 7.94 0.81 -13.60
N GLY A 100 7.93 -0.35 -14.25
CA GLY A 100 9.14 -1.13 -14.55
C GLY A 100 8.82 -2.59 -14.87
N TYR A 101 9.61 -3.52 -14.34
CA TYR A 101 9.56 -4.94 -14.71
C TYR A 101 9.46 -5.88 -13.51
N ASP A 102 9.03 -7.11 -13.72
CA ASP A 102 9.00 -8.16 -12.70
C ASP A 102 10.30 -8.94 -12.71
N ALA A 103 10.85 -9.20 -11.53
CA ALA A 103 11.98 -10.08 -11.35
C ALA A 103 11.78 -11.02 -10.14
N ALA A 104 12.68 -11.98 -10.01
CA ALA A 104 12.84 -12.80 -8.83
C ALA A 104 14.28 -12.74 -8.35
N ASP A 105 14.45 -12.69 -7.03
CA ASP A 105 15.74 -12.81 -6.39
C ASP A 105 15.55 -13.23 -4.92
N ILE A 106 16.65 -13.48 -4.24
CA ILE A 106 16.68 -13.72 -2.81
C ILE A 106 16.42 -12.40 -2.08
N ALA A 107 15.41 -12.37 -1.23
CA ALA A 107 15.15 -11.28 -0.28
C ALA A 107 15.43 -11.77 1.16
N THR A 108 16.07 -10.93 1.95
CA THR A 108 16.35 -11.17 3.37
C THR A 108 15.70 -10.05 4.19
N LEU A 109 14.89 -10.40 5.20
CA LEU A 109 14.21 -9.48 6.11
C LEU A 109 14.29 -10.03 7.54
N GLY A 110 14.97 -9.29 8.42
CA GLY A 110 15.36 -9.85 9.72
C GLY A 110 16.22 -11.10 9.53
N HIS A 111 15.92 -12.18 10.26
CA HIS A 111 16.59 -13.46 10.05
C HIS A 111 15.98 -14.34 8.95
N TYR A 112 14.88 -13.90 8.32
CA TYR A 112 14.23 -14.68 7.27
C TYR A 112 14.84 -14.37 5.91
N LYS A 113 15.12 -15.42 5.13
CA LYS A 113 15.66 -15.37 3.78
C LYS A 113 14.80 -16.24 2.88
N VAL A 114 14.37 -15.73 1.73
CA VAL A 114 13.51 -16.43 0.78
C VAL A 114 13.82 -16.02 -0.65
N MET A 115 13.62 -16.93 -1.60
CA MET A 115 13.53 -16.58 -3.02
C MET A 115 12.14 -16.01 -3.29
N THR A 116 12.01 -14.78 -3.80
CA THR A 116 10.69 -14.17 -4.01
C THR A 116 10.65 -13.39 -5.32
N ARG A 117 9.44 -13.26 -5.89
CA ARG A 117 9.20 -12.28 -6.95
C ARG A 117 9.00 -10.91 -6.34
N MET A 118 9.42 -9.87 -7.07
CA MET A 118 9.31 -8.48 -6.67
C MET A 118 9.25 -7.58 -7.91
N GLY A 119 8.70 -6.39 -7.74
CA GLY A 119 8.71 -5.35 -8.75
C GLY A 119 10.06 -4.64 -8.80
N MET A 120 10.56 -4.37 -9.99
CA MET A 120 11.75 -3.58 -10.24
C MET A 120 11.31 -2.26 -10.85
N ILE A 121 11.42 -1.20 -10.06
CA ILE A 121 10.94 0.14 -10.38
C ILE A 121 12.02 0.85 -11.19
N GLU A 122 11.69 1.21 -12.42
CA GLU A 122 12.54 2.02 -13.31
C GLU A 122 12.09 3.48 -13.31
N HIS A 123 10.80 3.72 -13.04
CA HIS A 123 10.21 5.05 -13.08
C HIS A 123 9.23 5.27 -11.93
N CYS A 124 9.33 6.42 -11.27
CA CYS A 124 8.39 6.90 -10.27
C CYS A 124 8.09 8.38 -10.50
N ASN A 125 6.81 8.78 -10.50
CA ASN A 125 6.41 10.18 -10.66
C ASN A 125 6.25 10.93 -9.31
N SER A 126 6.72 10.35 -8.20
CA SER A 126 6.38 10.81 -6.86
C SER A 126 7.60 11.04 -6.00
N ARG A 127 7.67 12.25 -5.43
CA ARG A 127 8.72 12.63 -4.49
C ARG A 127 8.67 11.93 -3.13
N ASN A 128 7.65 11.09 -2.92
CA ASN A 128 7.61 10.16 -1.79
C ASN A 128 8.78 9.17 -1.79
N PHE A 129 9.38 8.95 -2.95
CA PHE A 129 10.37 7.92 -3.13
C PHE A 129 11.80 8.48 -3.23
N ASP A 130 12.02 9.78 -2.95
CA ASP A 130 13.31 10.41 -3.20
C ASP A 130 14.47 9.83 -2.36
N ASP A 131 14.15 9.31 -1.17
CA ASP A 131 15.09 8.94 -0.11
C ASP A 131 14.91 7.49 0.38
N VAL A 132 14.21 6.67 -0.41
CA VAL A 132 13.90 5.27 -0.11
C VAL A 132 14.07 4.41 -1.35
N ASP A 133 14.66 3.24 -1.16
CA ASP A 133 15.06 2.34 -2.24
C ASP A 133 13.89 1.47 -2.75
N GLY A 134 12.66 1.71 -2.26
CA GLY A 134 11.46 0.99 -2.66
C GLY A 134 10.34 0.98 -1.62
N ILE A 135 9.45 0.01 -1.77
CA ILE A 135 8.35 -0.30 -0.85
C ILE A 135 8.35 -1.81 -0.53
N LEU A 136 8.13 -2.12 0.74
CA LEU A 136 7.83 -3.45 1.24
C LEU A 136 6.40 -3.49 1.75
N GLY A 137 5.52 -3.95 0.87
CA GLY A 137 4.13 -4.23 1.20
C GLY A 137 3.96 -5.51 2.03
N PHE A 138 3.24 -5.39 3.14
CA PHE A 138 2.81 -6.50 4.01
C PHE A 138 1.31 -6.73 4.00
N GLY A 139 0.57 -5.93 3.23
CA GLY A 139 -0.86 -6.04 2.97
C GLY A 139 -1.33 -7.43 2.57
N TRP A 140 -2.61 -7.65 2.78
CA TRP A 140 -3.21 -8.96 2.57
C TRP A 140 -3.36 -9.27 1.07
N ALA A 141 -2.75 -10.37 0.63
CA ALA A 141 -3.07 -10.97 -0.65
C ALA A 141 -2.70 -12.46 -0.66
N ASP A 142 -3.71 -13.34 -0.73
CA ASP A 142 -3.49 -14.79 -0.66
C ASP A 142 -3.78 -15.56 -1.96
N GLN A 143 -3.90 -14.86 -3.08
CA GLN A 143 -4.08 -15.51 -4.38
C GLN A 143 -2.85 -16.35 -4.80
N PRO A 144 -3.01 -17.43 -5.59
CA PRO A 144 -1.90 -18.32 -5.97
C PRO A 144 -0.68 -17.62 -6.58
N ARG A 145 -0.89 -16.56 -7.38
CA ARG A 145 0.19 -15.78 -8.03
C ARG A 145 0.47 -14.42 -7.37
N SER A 146 -0.09 -14.16 -6.19
CA SER A 146 0.09 -12.90 -5.44
C SER A 146 1.55 -12.53 -5.21
N ALA A 147 1.94 -11.27 -5.45
CA ALA A 147 3.27 -10.72 -5.15
C ALA A 147 3.60 -10.55 -3.66
N ALA A 148 2.73 -11.01 -2.76
CA ALA A 148 2.91 -10.86 -1.32
C ALA A 148 4.17 -11.55 -0.80
N LEU A 149 5.11 -10.74 -0.26
CA LEU A 149 6.29 -11.24 0.42
C LEU A 149 5.90 -12.07 1.65
N LEU A 150 4.94 -11.58 2.44
CA LEU A 150 4.43 -12.29 3.62
C LEU A 150 3.99 -13.72 3.29
N LYS A 151 3.33 -13.92 2.14
CA LYS A 151 2.94 -15.25 1.69
C LYS A 151 4.17 -16.12 1.33
N THR A 152 5.22 -15.54 0.74
CA THR A 152 6.47 -16.27 0.45
C THR A 152 7.23 -16.65 1.71
N LEU A 153 7.31 -15.75 2.69
CA LEU A 153 7.96 -15.98 3.99
C LEU A 153 7.34 -17.15 4.76
N THR A 154 6.06 -17.44 4.50
CA THR A 154 5.22 -18.31 5.34
C THR A 154 4.80 -19.61 4.66
N GLN A 155 5.27 -19.84 3.43
CA GLN A 155 4.95 -21.04 2.65
C GLN A 155 6.23 -21.70 2.17
N ARG A 156 6.34 -23.03 2.39
CA ARG A 156 7.46 -23.83 1.89
C ARG A 156 7.62 -23.72 0.38
N ASP A 157 6.49 -23.67 -0.30
CA ASP A 157 6.43 -23.69 -1.75
C ASP A 157 5.58 -22.53 -2.26
N ARG A 158 5.97 -21.98 -3.39
CA ARG A 158 5.19 -21.03 -4.19
C ARG A 158 5.02 -21.62 -5.60
N PRO A 159 4.17 -22.65 -5.77
CA PRO A 159 4.01 -23.34 -7.06
C PRO A 159 3.49 -22.41 -8.15
N GLY A 160 2.65 -21.42 -7.82
CA GLY A 160 2.22 -20.39 -8.77
C GLY A 160 3.36 -19.57 -9.40
N TRP A 161 4.54 -19.64 -8.80
CA TRP A 161 5.78 -19.00 -9.20
C TRP A 161 6.91 -19.98 -9.57
N ASN A 162 6.63 -21.29 -9.59
CA ASN A 162 7.61 -22.37 -9.81
C ASN A 162 8.72 -22.42 -8.74
N ILE A 163 8.39 -22.11 -7.48
CA ILE A 163 9.31 -22.30 -6.36
C ILE A 163 8.78 -23.47 -5.54
N HIS A 164 9.55 -24.56 -5.47
CA HIS A 164 9.15 -25.83 -4.84
C HIS A 164 10.02 -26.22 -3.64
N ASP A 165 11.05 -25.42 -3.36
CA ASP A 165 11.95 -25.60 -2.21
C ASP A 165 12.47 -24.21 -1.81
N GLN A 166 11.80 -23.56 -0.85
CA GLN A 166 12.27 -22.28 -0.33
C GLN A 166 13.56 -22.43 0.47
N ILE A 167 14.42 -21.43 0.31
CA ILE A 167 15.70 -21.32 1.00
C ILE A 167 15.54 -20.68 2.39
N PHE A 168 14.79 -21.31 3.29
CA PHE A 168 14.67 -20.76 4.65
C PHE A 168 16.00 -20.78 5.39
N GLN A 169 16.36 -19.65 5.98
CA GLN A 169 17.50 -19.53 6.89
C GLN A 169 17.16 -20.10 8.28
N GLY A 170 18.15 -20.63 9.00
CA GLY A 170 17.97 -21.17 10.34
C GLY A 170 17.54 -22.63 10.34
N ASP A 171 16.39 -22.93 10.95
CA ASP A 171 15.86 -24.30 11.13
C ASP A 171 15.17 -24.87 9.89
N GLY A 172 15.25 -24.17 8.76
CA GLY A 172 14.68 -24.60 7.48
C GLY A 172 13.16 -24.50 7.41
N LYS A 173 12.50 -23.79 8.34
CA LYS A 173 11.04 -23.68 8.38
C LYS A 173 10.55 -22.32 7.89
N PRO A 174 9.33 -22.27 7.30
CA PRO A 174 8.67 -21.02 7.04
C PRO A 174 8.43 -20.23 8.32
N MET A 175 8.41 -18.91 8.18
CA MET A 175 7.91 -18.02 9.21
C MET A 175 6.46 -18.43 9.55
N PRO A 176 6.08 -18.54 10.84
CA PRO A 176 4.66 -18.55 11.21
C PRO A 176 3.95 -17.36 10.56
N ARG A 177 2.76 -17.53 9.99
CA ARG A 177 2.07 -16.44 9.25
C ARG A 177 1.44 -15.44 10.20
N LYS A 178 2.30 -14.76 10.95
CA LYS A 178 1.96 -13.89 12.06
C LYS A 178 3.00 -12.80 12.17
N PHE A 179 2.55 -11.57 12.32
CA PHE A 179 3.45 -10.44 12.56
C PHE A 179 2.74 -9.37 13.38
N ALA A 180 3.51 -8.56 14.10
CA ALA A 180 2.99 -7.41 14.82
C ALA A 180 3.72 -6.14 14.40
N PHE A 181 3.01 -5.01 14.41
CA PHE A 181 3.61 -3.70 14.18
C PHE A 181 3.11 -2.69 15.21
N THR A 182 4.02 -1.86 15.69
CA THR A 182 3.73 -0.73 16.58
C THR A 182 4.79 0.35 16.39
N ALA A 183 4.51 1.55 16.86
CA ALA A 183 5.41 2.68 16.76
C ALA A 183 5.29 3.64 17.95
N ASP A 184 6.18 4.62 17.97
CA ASP A 184 6.01 5.88 18.67
C ASP A 184 6.30 7.05 17.72
N ASP A 185 6.46 8.25 18.24
CA ASP A 185 6.71 9.44 17.42
C ASP A 185 8.04 9.40 16.66
N ASN A 186 8.98 8.52 17.05
CA ASN A 186 10.35 8.47 16.55
C ASN A 186 10.68 7.18 15.79
N ILE A 187 10.13 6.03 16.20
CA ILE A 187 10.49 4.73 15.66
C ILE A 187 9.30 3.76 15.64
N GLY A 188 9.27 2.90 14.63
CA GLY A 188 8.42 1.72 14.55
C GLY A 188 9.20 0.43 14.76
N GLU A 189 8.50 -0.64 15.12
CA GLU A 189 9.06 -1.98 15.24
C GLU A 189 8.13 -2.99 14.58
N LEU A 190 8.69 -3.76 13.64
CA LEU A 190 8.04 -4.90 13.00
C LEU A 190 8.53 -6.19 13.66
N GLN A 191 7.61 -7.02 14.12
CA GLN A 191 7.89 -8.31 14.72
C GLN A 191 7.37 -9.42 13.82
N LEU A 192 8.25 -10.33 13.40
CA LEU A 192 7.98 -11.35 12.40
C LEU A 192 7.96 -12.75 13.02
N GLY A 193 6.95 -13.54 12.66
CA GLY A 193 6.75 -14.91 13.14
C GLY A 193 6.09 -15.01 14.52
N GLY A 194 5.65 -13.90 15.10
CA GLY A 194 5.03 -13.85 16.43
C GLY A 194 5.07 -12.46 17.04
N VAL A 195 4.93 -12.40 18.36
CA VAL A 195 4.99 -11.17 19.15
C VAL A 195 5.78 -11.41 20.44
N ASP A 196 6.67 -10.48 20.81
CA ASP A 196 7.28 -10.43 22.13
C ASP A 196 6.19 -10.05 23.14
N PRO A 197 5.82 -10.91 24.10
CA PRO A 197 4.76 -10.60 25.06
C PRO A 197 5.05 -9.35 25.91
N SER A 198 6.32 -8.96 26.10
CA SER A 198 6.68 -7.77 26.88
C SER A 198 6.34 -6.44 26.19
N ILE A 199 6.03 -6.47 24.88
CA ILE A 199 5.63 -5.26 24.13
C ILE A 199 4.26 -4.75 24.53
N ALA A 200 3.41 -5.63 25.05
CA ALA A 200 2.05 -5.31 25.45
C ALA A 200 1.95 -5.17 26.98
N SER A 201 1.17 -4.18 27.43
CA SER A 201 0.84 -4.01 28.85
C SER A 201 -0.31 -4.91 29.31
N GLU A 202 -1.02 -5.51 28.35
CA GLU A 202 -2.22 -6.30 28.55
C GLU A 202 -2.28 -7.45 27.54
N SER A 203 -3.23 -8.37 27.74
CA SER A 203 -3.48 -9.42 26.74
C SER A 203 -4.11 -8.82 25.48
N PHE A 204 -3.81 -9.41 24.32
CA PHE A 204 -4.43 -8.99 23.07
C PHE A 204 -5.94 -9.27 23.08
N THR A 205 -6.73 -8.25 22.78
CA THR A 205 -8.12 -8.43 22.34
C THR A 205 -8.09 -8.87 20.89
N MET A 206 -8.64 -10.04 20.61
CA MET A 206 -8.64 -10.64 19.27
C MET A 206 -9.95 -10.36 18.54
N PHE A 207 -9.86 -9.98 17.28
CA PHE A 207 -10.97 -9.65 16.40
C PHE A 207 -10.94 -10.56 15.18
N PRO A 208 -12.08 -11.01 14.64
CA PRO A 208 -12.12 -11.56 13.31
C PRO A 208 -11.62 -10.51 12.31
N MET A 209 -10.73 -10.90 11.40
CA MET A 209 -10.31 -10.03 10.30
C MET A 209 -11.52 -9.73 9.40
N ALA A 210 -11.82 -8.45 9.23
CA ALA A 210 -12.90 -7.95 8.38
C ALA A 210 -12.35 -7.43 7.05
N GLY A 211 -13.17 -7.53 6.00
CA GLY A 211 -12.81 -7.14 4.64
C GLY A 211 -12.25 -8.30 3.80
N GLU A 212 -12.45 -8.24 2.49
CA GLU A 212 -12.02 -9.32 1.58
C GLU A 212 -10.50 -9.31 1.35
N ASN A 213 -9.92 -8.11 1.22
CA ASN A 213 -8.52 -7.94 0.85
C ASN A 213 -7.72 -6.95 1.71
N VAL A 214 -8.15 -6.72 2.95
CA VAL A 214 -7.59 -5.68 3.83
C VAL A 214 -7.44 -6.19 5.25
N TYR A 215 -6.45 -5.69 6.00
CA TYR A 215 -6.33 -5.97 7.42
C TYR A 215 -7.29 -5.09 8.20
N GLY A 216 -8.55 -5.49 8.29
CA GLY A 216 -9.57 -4.71 8.96
C GLY A 216 -10.14 -5.36 10.21
N ILE A 217 -10.78 -4.54 11.03
CA ILE A 217 -11.74 -4.98 12.05
C ILE A 217 -13.08 -4.30 11.82
N LYS A 218 -14.17 -4.92 12.27
CA LYS A 218 -15.49 -4.33 12.20
C LYS A 218 -15.65 -3.26 13.29
N ILE A 219 -15.73 -2.00 12.88
CA ILE A 219 -16.05 -0.85 13.74
C ILE A 219 -17.57 -0.67 13.76
N THR A 220 -18.16 -0.65 14.95
CA THR A 220 -19.62 -0.57 15.15
C THR A 220 -20.08 0.82 15.58
N SER A 221 -19.19 1.66 16.09
CA SER A 221 -19.50 3.04 16.47
C SER A 221 -18.23 3.88 16.46
N ILE A 222 -18.36 5.16 16.13
CA ILE A 222 -17.35 6.17 16.43
C ILE A 222 -18.07 7.35 17.06
N THR A 223 -17.66 7.76 18.26
CA THR A 223 -18.23 8.95 18.90
C THR A 223 -17.21 10.07 19.08
N TYR A 224 -17.69 11.30 19.02
CA TYR A 224 -16.94 12.52 19.33
C TYR A 224 -17.77 13.38 20.28
N GLY A 225 -17.33 13.56 21.52
CA GLY A 225 -18.09 14.35 22.51
C GLY A 225 -19.48 13.80 22.82
N GLY A 226 -19.69 12.48 22.63
CA GLY A 226 -20.98 11.81 22.78
C GLY A 226 -21.86 11.83 21.53
N VAL A 227 -21.42 12.47 20.45
CA VAL A 227 -22.12 12.46 19.15
C VAL A 227 -21.64 11.26 18.34
N GLU A 228 -22.59 10.41 17.90
CA GLU A 228 -22.31 9.30 16.99
C GLU A 228 -21.96 9.83 15.59
N LEU A 229 -20.91 9.27 14.99
CA LEU A 229 -20.45 9.62 13.64
C LEU A 229 -20.92 8.58 12.61
N LEU A 230 -21.10 7.31 13.02
CA LEU A 230 -21.50 6.23 12.11
C LEU A 230 -23.01 6.01 12.16
N HIS A 231 -23.72 6.74 11.30
CA HIS A 231 -25.16 6.51 11.08
C HIS A 231 -25.36 5.51 9.95
N PHE A 232 -25.42 4.23 10.29
CA PHE A 232 -25.62 3.15 9.33
C PHE A 232 -27.01 3.19 8.69
N ASP A 233 -27.08 2.88 7.39
CA ASP A 233 -28.36 2.58 6.74
C ASP A 233 -28.87 1.19 7.14
N SER A 234 -30.14 0.92 6.86
CA SER A 234 -30.85 -0.31 7.24
C SER A 234 -30.10 -1.58 6.80
N GLY A 235 -29.85 -2.47 7.76
CA GLY A 235 -29.17 -3.75 7.53
C GLY A 235 -27.65 -3.73 7.67
N VAL A 236 -27.03 -2.56 7.84
CA VAL A 236 -25.59 -2.43 8.16
C VAL A 236 -25.42 -2.20 9.66
N SER A 237 -24.50 -2.93 10.29
CA SER A 237 -24.24 -2.88 11.74
C SER A 237 -22.76 -2.64 12.07
N GLY A 238 -21.98 -2.22 11.08
CA GLY A 238 -20.56 -1.92 11.24
C GLY A 238 -19.88 -1.71 9.90
N PHE A 239 -18.73 -1.07 9.96
CA PHE A 239 -17.89 -0.75 8.81
C PHE A 239 -16.48 -1.30 9.03
N THR A 240 -15.78 -1.64 7.95
CA THR A 240 -14.40 -2.14 8.09
C THR A 240 -13.45 -0.97 8.31
N GLY A 241 -12.81 -0.92 9.48
CA GLY A 241 -11.66 -0.04 9.73
C GLY A 241 -10.37 -0.76 9.41
N GLU A 242 -9.68 -0.32 8.36
CA GLU A 242 -8.45 -0.94 7.84
C GLU A 242 -7.20 -0.42 8.54
N PHE A 243 -6.35 -1.32 9.03
CA PHE A 243 -5.03 -0.98 9.58
C PHE A 243 -4.01 -0.80 8.46
N ASP A 244 -3.60 0.45 8.23
CA ASP A 244 -2.67 0.81 7.18
C ASP A 244 -1.53 1.69 7.73
N SER A 245 -0.35 1.09 7.91
CA SER A 245 0.84 1.81 8.38
C SER A 245 1.39 2.80 7.35
N GLY A 246 1.00 2.68 6.07
CA GLY A 246 1.36 3.62 5.01
C GLY A 246 0.51 4.90 5.04
N THR A 247 -0.61 4.90 5.75
CA THR A 247 -1.49 6.06 5.87
C THR A 247 -1.15 6.90 7.10
N THR A 248 -0.93 8.21 6.87
CA THR A 248 -0.47 9.14 7.92
C THR A 248 -1.55 9.53 8.95
N CYS A 249 -2.82 9.58 8.54
CA CYS A 249 -3.91 10.03 9.38
C CYS A 249 -4.97 8.96 9.56
N LEU A 250 -5.92 9.20 10.45
CA LEU A 250 -7.19 8.49 10.39
C LEU A 250 -7.93 8.96 9.13
N LEU A 251 -8.44 8.04 8.32
CA LEU A 251 -9.33 8.41 7.21
C LEU A 251 -10.76 8.03 7.57
N LEU A 252 -11.66 9.00 7.47
CA LEU A 252 -13.10 8.78 7.62
C LEU A 252 -13.84 9.05 6.32
N PRO A 253 -14.84 8.23 5.97
CA PRO A 253 -15.68 8.49 4.82
C PRO A 253 -16.34 9.87 4.90
N ASN A 254 -16.32 10.60 3.79
CA ASN A 254 -17.00 11.88 3.63
C ASN A 254 -18.22 11.77 2.70
N THR A 255 -18.69 10.55 2.45
CA THR A 255 -19.87 10.24 1.62
C THR A 255 -20.78 9.26 2.37
N ASP A 256 -21.86 8.82 1.73
CA ASP A 256 -22.72 7.72 2.21
C ASP A 256 -22.11 6.32 1.99
N VAL A 257 -20.97 6.24 1.29
CA VAL A 257 -20.32 4.99 0.84
C VAL A 257 -21.33 4.02 0.23
N LYS A 258 -21.94 4.42 -0.90
CA LYS A 258 -22.88 3.58 -1.66
C LYS A 258 -24.06 3.12 -0.80
N GLY A 259 -24.51 3.99 0.11
CA GLY A 259 -25.62 3.72 1.03
C GLY A 259 -25.26 2.95 2.30
N ASN A 260 -23.98 2.77 2.64
CA ASN A 260 -23.62 2.20 3.95
C ASN A 260 -23.95 3.16 5.11
N PHE A 261 -23.93 4.47 4.86
CA PHE A 261 -24.26 5.50 5.85
C PHE A 261 -25.39 6.40 5.35
N THR A 262 -26.26 6.84 6.25
CA THR A 262 -27.30 7.83 5.93
C THR A 262 -26.75 9.26 5.86
N THR A 263 -25.54 9.49 6.38
CA THR A 263 -24.89 10.80 6.43
C THR A 263 -23.38 10.62 6.50
N SER A 264 -22.63 11.55 5.88
CA SER A 264 -21.16 11.59 5.90
C SER A 264 -20.60 11.61 7.35
N PRO A 265 -19.87 10.56 7.79
CA PRO A 265 -19.23 10.52 9.10
C PRO A 265 -18.23 11.66 9.31
N PHE A 266 -17.35 11.91 8.33
CA PHE A 266 -16.40 13.02 8.40
C PHE A 266 -17.11 14.37 8.45
N GLY A 267 -18.22 14.53 7.72
CA GLY A 267 -19.03 15.74 7.72
C GLY A 267 -19.63 16.04 9.10
N ILE A 268 -20.05 15.01 9.85
CA ILE A 268 -20.51 15.16 11.25
C ILE A 268 -19.33 15.60 12.12
N LEU A 269 -18.19 14.90 12.05
CA LEU A 269 -17.00 15.25 12.82
C LEU A 269 -16.56 16.70 12.60
N ALA A 270 -16.51 17.14 11.34
CA ALA A 270 -16.10 18.49 10.98
C ALA A 270 -17.03 19.54 11.62
N ARG A 271 -18.35 19.32 11.64
CA ARG A 271 -19.32 20.22 12.30
C ARG A 271 -19.12 20.27 13.81
N GLU A 272 -18.91 19.12 14.46
CA GLU A 272 -18.68 19.08 15.90
C GLU A 272 -17.34 19.74 16.29
N GLN A 273 -16.29 19.56 15.50
CA GLN A 273 -15.01 20.24 15.71
C GLN A 273 -15.11 21.76 15.51
N LEU A 274 -15.94 22.22 14.56
CA LEU A 274 -16.23 23.64 14.34
C LEU A 274 -16.95 24.31 15.52
N SER A 275 -17.61 23.53 16.38
CA SER A 275 -18.21 24.04 17.62
C SER A 275 -17.16 24.50 18.66
N GLY A 276 -15.87 24.26 18.40
CA GLY A 276 -14.76 24.68 19.26
C GLY A 276 -14.48 23.78 20.46
N LYS A 277 -15.28 22.72 20.68
CA LYS A 277 -15.03 21.75 21.75
C LYS A 277 -14.05 20.68 21.29
N ARG A 278 -13.16 20.26 22.19
CA ARG A 278 -12.12 19.24 21.94
C ARG A 278 -12.46 17.96 22.68
N HIS A 279 -12.72 16.89 21.93
CA HIS A 279 -13.04 15.58 22.48
C HIS A 279 -12.15 14.50 21.84
N PRO A 280 -11.88 13.39 22.54
CA PRO A 280 -11.31 12.23 21.90
C PRO A 280 -12.31 11.62 20.91
N LEU A 281 -11.79 10.92 19.90
CA LEU A 281 -12.57 9.97 19.12
C LEU A 281 -12.62 8.64 19.88
N LEU A 282 -13.80 8.08 20.05
CA LEU A 282 -13.98 6.77 20.67
C LEU A 282 -14.47 5.79 19.61
N TYR A 283 -13.66 4.81 19.26
CA TYR A 283 -13.97 3.74 18.31
C TYR A 283 -14.45 2.51 19.08
N THR A 284 -15.59 1.95 18.69
CA THR A 284 -16.10 0.70 19.29
C THR A 284 -16.00 -0.43 18.28
N ALA A 285 -15.52 -1.59 18.72
CA ALA A 285 -15.39 -2.80 17.93
C ALA A 285 -15.77 -4.04 18.76
N THR A 286 -16.18 -5.11 18.09
CA THR A 286 -16.60 -6.36 18.74
C THR A 286 -15.59 -7.47 18.52
N ASP A 287 -15.11 -8.09 19.60
CA ASP A 287 -14.09 -9.15 19.56
C ASP A 287 -14.63 -10.51 19.08
N VAL A 288 -13.76 -11.52 19.02
CA VAL A 288 -14.10 -12.91 18.63
C VAL A 288 -15.14 -13.58 19.55
N HIS A 289 -15.38 -13.03 20.74
CA HIS A 289 -16.36 -13.53 21.71
C HIS A 289 -17.65 -12.71 21.71
N GLY A 290 -17.79 -11.71 20.84
CA GLY A 290 -18.96 -10.85 20.80
C GLY A 290 -18.95 -9.73 21.84
N VAL A 291 -17.83 -9.48 22.52
CA VAL A 291 -17.70 -8.43 23.53
C VAL A 291 -17.30 -7.11 22.86
N GLU A 292 -17.97 -6.02 23.23
CA GLU A 292 -17.64 -4.68 22.74
C GLU A 292 -16.49 -4.06 23.51
N HIS A 293 -15.55 -3.48 22.78
CA HIS A 293 -14.39 -2.77 23.30
C HIS A 293 -14.33 -1.37 22.71
N THR A 294 -14.02 -0.38 23.54
CA THR A 294 -13.91 1.03 23.12
C THR A 294 -12.47 1.52 23.20
N TYR A 295 -11.99 2.08 22.09
CA TYR A 295 -10.64 2.57 21.87
C TYR A 295 -10.65 4.09 21.72
N SER A 296 -9.92 4.79 22.59
CA SER A 296 -9.88 6.25 22.60
C SER A 296 -8.67 6.79 21.83
N LEU A 297 -8.87 7.70 20.88
CA LEU A 297 -7.83 8.48 20.20
C LEU A 297 -7.94 9.95 20.57
N GLY A 298 -6.80 10.60 20.81
CA GLY A 298 -6.76 11.99 21.26
C GLY A 298 -7.28 12.96 20.19
N TYR A 299 -7.83 14.09 20.62
CA TYR A 299 -8.28 15.17 19.73
C TYR A 299 -7.20 15.67 18.76
N ASN A 300 -5.93 15.65 19.20
CA ASN A 300 -4.79 16.17 18.43
C ASN A 300 -4.37 15.23 17.29
N GLU A 301 -4.97 14.05 17.19
CA GLU A 301 -4.69 13.11 16.11
C GLU A 301 -5.28 13.62 14.80
N CYS A 302 -4.53 13.48 13.70
CA CYS A 302 -5.00 13.96 12.42
C CYS A 302 -6.09 13.04 11.84
N VAL A 303 -7.11 13.66 11.26
CA VAL A 303 -8.23 12.98 10.59
C VAL A 303 -8.46 13.65 9.26
N GLU A 304 -8.50 12.86 8.19
CA GLU A 304 -8.73 13.33 6.83
C GLU A 304 -9.97 12.67 6.21
N PRO A 305 -10.67 13.37 5.29
CA PRO A 305 -11.76 12.79 4.55
C PRO A 305 -11.24 11.84 3.47
N THR A 306 -12.04 10.82 3.17
CA THR A 306 -11.89 9.95 1.99
C THR A 306 -13.27 9.63 1.43
N ASP A 307 -13.36 9.18 0.19
CA ASP A 307 -14.65 8.95 -0.45
C ASP A 307 -15.32 7.67 0.04
N GLU A 308 -14.57 6.56 0.15
CA GLU A 308 -15.16 5.23 0.37
C GLU A 308 -14.60 4.46 1.55
N THR A 309 -13.37 4.75 2.02
CA THR A 309 -12.65 3.88 2.95
C THR A 309 -12.65 4.40 4.39
N MET A 310 -12.41 3.51 5.36
CA MET A 310 -12.09 3.92 6.73
C MET A 310 -10.73 3.34 7.08
N ILE A 311 -9.76 4.21 7.34
CA ILE A 311 -8.38 3.80 7.57
C ILE A 311 -7.93 4.21 8.98
N LEU A 312 -7.44 3.21 9.71
CA LEU A 312 -6.83 3.28 11.02
C LEU A 312 -5.30 3.40 10.83
N GLY A 313 -4.85 4.62 10.49
CA GLY A 313 -3.45 4.90 10.11
C GLY A 313 -2.46 5.03 11.27
N ASP A 314 -1.36 5.76 11.05
CA ASP A 314 -0.26 6.02 12.01
C ASP A 314 -0.71 6.25 13.48
N PRO A 315 -1.75 7.05 13.78
CA PRO A 315 -2.21 7.25 15.16
C PRO A 315 -2.53 5.96 15.91
N TRP A 316 -3.06 4.94 15.23
CA TRP A 316 -3.35 3.65 15.84
C TRP A 316 -2.07 2.91 16.20
N PHE A 317 -1.13 2.80 15.26
CA PHE A 317 0.12 2.08 15.47
C PHE A 317 1.01 2.75 16.54
N ARG A 318 0.91 4.07 16.73
CA ARG A 318 1.62 4.78 17.82
C ARG A 318 1.09 4.48 19.22
N LYS A 319 -0.16 4.04 19.32
CA LYS A 319 -0.84 3.81 20.59
C LYS A 319 -0.96 2.33 20.94
N TRP A 320 -1.27 1.49 19.96
CA TRP A 320 -1.49 0.06 20.14
C TRP A 320 -0.47 -0.77 19.39
N VAL A 321 -0.29 -1.99 19.89
CA VAL A 321 0.37 -3.06 19.16
C VAL A 321 -0.69 -3.74 18.31
N VAL A 322 -0.48 -3.73 16.99
CA VAL A 322 -1.40 -4.33 16.02
C VAL A 322 -0.83 -5.67 15.58
N LEU A 323 -1.44 -6.75 16.06
CA LEU A 323 -1.10 -8.13 15.71
C LEU A 323 -1.92 -8.59 14.50
N HIS A 324 -1.24 -9.17 13.52
CA HIS A 324 -1.83 -9.79 12.34
C HIS A 324 -1.65 -11.30 12.50
N ASP A 325 -2.69 -12.01 12.92
CA ASP A 325 -2.65 -13.44 13.15
C ASP A 325 -3.36 -14.20 12.02
N LEU A 326 -2.55 -14.76 11.13
CA LEU A 326 -3.00 -15.43 9.91
C LEU A 326 -2.47 -16.86 9.86
N GLU A 327 -2.10 -17.44 11.01
CA GLU A 327 -1.64 -18.83 11.09
C GLU A 327 -2.75 -19.80 10.65
N ASP A 328 -4.00 -19.53 11.05
CA ASP A 328 -5.20 -20.18 10.54
C ASP A 328 -5.90 -19.30 9.50
N LEU A 329 -5.72 -19.62 8.22
CA LEU A 329 -6.33 -18.88 7.11
C LEU A 329 -7.86 -18.99 7.06
N SER A 330 -8.44 -20.02 7.69
CA SER A 330 -9.89 -20.17 7.81
C SER A 330 -10.47 -19.24 8.88
N ASN A 331 -9.68 -18.91 9.90
CA ASN A 331 -10.04 -18.02 11.01
C ASN A 331 -8.97 -16.92 11.18
N LYS A 332 -8.85 -16.05 10.19
CA LYS A 332 -7.92 -14.91 10.23
C LYS A 332 -8.33 -13.92 11.32
N GLN A 333 -7.35 -13.46 12.09
CA GLN A 333 -7.60 -12.58 13.24
C GLN A 333 -6.67 -11.37 13.26
N MET A 334 -7.17 -10.29 13.83
CA MET A 334 -6.45 -9.08 14.17
C MET A 334 -6.41 -8.93 15.68
N GLY A 335 -5.27 -8.65 16.26
CA GLY A 335 -5.13 -8.44 17.70
C GLY A 335 -4.77 -6.98 18.02
N LEU A 336 -5.34 -6.45 19.09
CA LEU A 336 -4.99 -5.15 19.63
C LEU A 336 -4.62 -5.27 21.11
N ALA A 337 -3.51 -4.64 21.50
CA ALA A 337 -3.13 -4.47 22.91
C ALA A 337 -2.46 -3.11 23.11
N LEU A 338 -2.66 -2.49 24.26
CA LEU A 338 -1.93 -1.26 24.62
C LEU A 338 -0.43 -1.57 24.76
N ARG A 339 0.41 -0.76 24.09
CA ARG A 339 1.87 -0.89 24.20
C ARG A 339 2.33 -0.65 25.64
N SER A 340 3.21 -1.51 26.14
CA SER A 340 3.86 -1.36 27.44
C SER A 340 4.71 -0.08 27.47
N PRO A 341 4.48 0.85 28.41
CA PRO A 341 5.31 2.05 28.54
C PRO A 341 6.78 1.75 28.88
N SER A 342 7.05 0.57 29.42
CA SER A 342 8.40 0.10 29.77
C SER A 342 9.14 -0.56 28.61
N TYR A 343 8.44 -0.87 27.50
CA TYR A 343 9.04 -1.51 26.35
C TYR A 343 9.75 -0.49 25.46
N ALA A 344 11.07 -0.66 25.29
CA ALA A 344 11.88 0.17 24.42
C ALA A 344 11.87 -0.39 22.98
N LEU A 345 11.22 0.32 22.06
CA LEU A 345 11.23 -0.01 20.63
C LEU A 345 12.66 0.06 20.06
N GLY A 346 13.03 -0.88 19.20
CA GLY A 346 14.30 -0.83 18.47
C GLY A 346 15.55 -1.22 19.27
N ALA A 347 15.41 -1.61 20.54
CA ALA A 347 16.54 -1.88 21.43
C ALA A 347 17.29 -3.19 21.12
N SER A 348 16.60 -4.18 20.55
CA SER A 348 17.09 -5.56 20.34
C SER A 348 17.03 -5.97 18.87
N THR A 349 17.18 -5.02 17.96
CA THR A 349 16.93 -5.27 16.55
C THR A 349 18.17 -5.67 15.78
N ASP A 350 18.07 -6.76 15.03
CA ASP A 350 19.19 -7.26 14.24
C ASP A 350 19.50 -6.30 13.09
N ARG A 351 20.73 -5.77 13.10
CA ARG A 351 21.28 -4.88 12.06
C ARG A 351 22.30 -5.60 11.17
N SER A 352 22.54 -6.90 11.37
CA SER A 352 23.57 -7.66 10.66
C SER A 352 23.40 -7.64 9.14
N ILE A 353 22.16 -7.51 8.66
CA ILE A 353 21.81 -7.36 7.25
C ILE A 353 22.45 -6.10 6.59
N LEU A 354 22.87 -5.12 7.39
CA LEU A 354 23.49 -3.87 6.93
C LEU A 354 25.01 -3.94 6.77
N THR A 355 25.63 -5.05 7.17
CA THR A 355 27.09 -5.22 7.13
C THR A 355 27.47 -6.40 6.24
N PRO A 356 28.03 -6.18 5.02
CA PRO A 356 28.32 -7.23 4.04
C PRO A 356 29.26 -8.36 4.50
N THR A 357 29.88 -8.25 5.68
CA THR A 357 30.91 -9.18 6.19
C THR A 357 30.59 -9.79 7.55
N HIS A 358 29.45 -9.47 8.18
CA HIS A 358 29.11 -10.08 9.47
C HIS A 358 28.05 -11.17 9.31
N SER A 359 28.36 -12.35 9.85
CA SER A 359 27.35 -13.36 10.13
C SER A 359 26.31 -12.75 11.08
N PRO A 360 25.01 -13.08 10.95
CA PRO A 360 23.99 -12.58 11.88
C PRO A 360 24.45 -12.81 13.31
N HIS A 361 24.64 -11.72 14.06
CA HIS A 361 24.89 -11.83 15.48
C HIS A 361 23.59 -12.38 16.07
N ALA A 362 23.59 -13.66 16.43
CA ALA A 362 22.59 -14.19 17.34
C ALA A 362 22.64 -13.28 18.57
N LEU A 363 21.58 -12.52 18.80
CA LEU A 363 21.42 -11.76 20.02
C LEU A 363 21.40 -12.78 21.16
N SER A 364 22.54 -12.97 21.82
CA SER A 364 22.60 -13.75 23.04
C SER A 364 21.88 -12.94 24.11
N PHE A 365 20.74 -13.46 24.56
CA PHE A 365 20.04 -12.94 25.71
C PHE A 365 20.89 -13.21 26.97
N ASP A 366 21.75 -12.26 27.35
CA ASP A 366 22.41 -12.23 28.67
C ASP A 366 21.45 -11.75 29.77
N GLY A 367 20.23 -12.28 29.77
CA GLY A 367 19.20 -12.04 30.76
C GLY A 367 18.63 -13.38 31.21
N ALA A 368 19.00 -13.81 32.42
CA ALA A 368 18.70 -15.10 33.02
C ALA A 368 17.19 -15.43 33.12
N LEU A 369 16.61 -15.90 32.02
CA LEU A 369 15.38 -16.70 32.04
C LEU A 369 15.70 -18.06 31.43
N PRO A 370 15.28 -19.17 32.08
CA PRO A 370 15.56 -20.50 31.59
C PRO A 370 15.00 -20.65 30.17
N PRO A 371 15.69 -21.39 29.29
CA PRO A 371 15.26 -21.57 27.92
C PRO A 371 13.89 -22.25 27.92
N ARG A 372 12.84 -21.48 27.56
CA ARG A 372 11.62 -22.09 27.03
C ARG A 372 11.99 -22.69 25.68
N ALA A 373 12.43 -23.95 25.72
CA ALA A 373 12.46 -24.80 24.55
C ALA A 373 11.09 -24.69 23.85
N HIS A 374 11.09 -24.46 22.54
CA HIS A 374 9.94 -24.47 21.62
C HIS A 374 9.32 -23.14 21.16
N ALA A 375 9.74 -21.96 21.62
CA ALA A 375 9.34 -20.72 20.95
C ALA A 375 10.39 -20.35 19.89
N SER A 376 10.02 -20.39 18.61
CA SER A 376 10.84 -19.77 17.55
C SER A 376 11.10 -18.31 17.94
N PRO A 377 12.36 -17.83 17.96
CA PRO A 377 12.64 -16.46 18.37
C PRO A 377 11.94 -15.48 17.43
N VAL A 378 11.15 -14.57 17.99
CA VAL A 378 10.50 -13.48 17.24
C VAL A 378 11.58 -12.60 16.61
N SER A 379 11.56 -12.44 15.28
CA SER A 379 12.49 -11.51 14.61
C SER A 379 11.96 -10.10 14.75
N ARG A 380 12.76 -9.20 15.30
CA ARG A 380 12.43 -7.77 15.38
C ARG A 380 13.17 -7.05 14.27
N VAL A 381 12.51 -6.12 13.59
CA VAL A 381 13.05 -5.28 12.51
C VAL A 381 12.73 -3.82 12.81
N PRO A 382 13.71 -2.89 12.77
CA PRO A 382 13.48 -1.54 13.22
C PRO A 382 12.96 -0.75 12.03
N ALA A 383 11.95 0.08 12.25
CA ALA A 383 11.37 0.94 11.24
C ALA A 383 11.63 2.40 11.60
N ALA A 384 12.51 3.07 10.87
CA ALA A 384 12.78 4.49 11.11
C ALA A 384 11.54 5.30 10.68
N ARG A 385 10.87 5.95 11.64
CA ARG A 385 9.72 6.81 11.35
C ARG A 385 10.23 8.13 10.77
N ARG A 386 9.70 8.52 9.62
CA ARG A 386 10.02 9.80 8.97
C ARG A 386 8.78 10.63 8.78
N VAL A 387 8.84 11.87 9.27
CA VAL A 387 7.84 12.92 9.04
C VAL A 387 8.38 13.84 7.96
N ARG A 388 7.86 13.75 6.73
CA ARG A 388 8.31 14.59 5.61
C ARG A 388 7.72 16.00 5.75
N GLY A 389 8.53 17.06 5.58
CA GLY A 389 8.16 18.43 5.94
C GLY A 389 7.16 19.16 5.01
N GLY A 390 6.65 20.29 5.50
CA GLY A 390 5.48 21.03 4.97
C GLY A 390 5.55 21.53 3.52
N ALA A 391 6.74 21.80 2.96
CA ALA A 391 6.89 22.23 1.57
C ALA A 391 6.43 21.15 0.57
N PHE A 392 6.63 19.87 0.91
CA PHE A 392 6.21 18.74 0.10
C PHE A 392 4.68 18.57 0.09
N ALA A 393 4.05 18.67 1.26
CA ALA A 393 2.60 18.59 1.33
C ALA A 393 1.89 19.85 0.85
N GLN A 394 2.54 21.02 0.89
CA GLN A 394 2.09 22.21 0.18
C GLN A 394 2.05 21.98 -1.32
N ALA A 395 3.11 21.42 -1.93
CA ALA A 395 3.10 21.08 -3.37
C ALA A 395 1.96 20.11 -3.74
N LEU A 396 1.68 19.12 -2.89
CA LEU A 396 0.57 18.17 -3.09
C LEU A 396 -0.80 18.81 -2.85
N ALA A 397 -0.92 19.67 -1.83
CA ALA A 397 -2.14 20.43 -1.55
C ALA A 397 -2.44 21.44 -2.64
N GLU A 398 -1.43 22.12 -3.19
CA GLU A 398 -1.52 23.05 -4.32
C GLU A 398 -1.92 22.32 -5.60
N THR A 399 -1.34 21.16 -5.87
CA THR A 399 -1.72 20.31 -7.02
C THR A 399 -3.17 19.82 -6.90
N ARG A 400 -3.58 19.34 -5.72
CA ARG A 400 -4.98 18.96 -5.44
C ARG A 400 -5.93 20.17 -5.49
N ALA A 401 -5.51 21.35 -5.03
CA ALA A 401 -6.29 22.59 -5.12
C ALA A 401 -6.36 23.13 -6.56
N HIS A 402 -5.36 22.87 -7.39
CA HIS A 402 -5.39 23.19 -8.82
C HIS A 402 -6.39 22.30 -9.57
N LEU A 403 -6.43 21.01 -9.22
CA LEU A 403 -7.39 20.03 -9.74
C LEU A 403 -8.82 20.29 -9.24
N ALA A 404 -8.99 20.65 -7.96
CA ALA A 404 -10.29 21.04 -7.42
C ALA A 404 -10.81 22.34 -8.07
N ARG A 405 -9.92 23.30 -8.38
CA ARG A 405 -10.26 24.51 -9.15
C ARG A 405 -10.59 24.22 -10.61
N ALA A 406 -9.93 23.25 -11.23
CA ALA A 406 -10.29 22.76 -12.56
C ALA A 406 -11.66 22.05 -12.56
N SER A 407 -12.03 21.41 -11.44
CA SER A 407 -13.36 20.79 -11.24
C SER A 407 -14.45 21.78 -10.78
N SER A 408 -14.09 22.95 -10.25
CA SER A 408 -15.03 23.95 -9.71
C SER A 408 -15.37 25.09 -10.67
N LEU A 409 -14.88 25.06 -11.92
CA LEU A 409 -15.32 25.98 -12.98
C LEU A 409 -16.77 25.72 -13.46
N ALA A 410 -17.51 24.86 -12.76
CA ALA A 410 -18.95 24.63 -12.97
C ALA A 410 -19.88 25.27 -11.90
N ALA A 411 -19.37 25.96 -10.87
CA ALA A 411 -20.23 26.67 -9.93
C ALA A 411 -19.56 27.93 -9.35
N GLY A 412 -20.15 29.10 -9.60
CA GLY A 412 -19.55 30.39 -9.33
C GLY A 412 -19.67 30.92 -7.89
N GLY A 413 -18.67 31.72 -7.51
CA GLY A 413 -18.81 33.05 -6.88
C GLY A 413 -19.05 33.18 -5.36
N GLY A 414 -18.06 33.74 -4.63
CA GLY A 414 -18.29 34.51 -3.38
C GLY A 414 -17.16 34.43 -2.31
N PRO A 415 -16.86 35.50 -1.54
CA PRO A 415 -15.48 35.81 -1.13
C PRO A 415 -15.09 35.54 0.35
N ALA A 416 -13.80 35.20 0.51
CA ALA A 416 -12.85 35.43 1.60
C ALA A 416 -13.35 35.63 3.06
N GLY A 417 -12.94 34.71 3.94
CA GLY A 417 -12.99 34.89 5.39
C GLY A 417 -12.40 33.70 6.17
N VAL A 418 -11.08 33.74 6.39
CA VAL A 418 -10.28 32.97 7.38
C VAL A 418 -10.53 31.46 7.46
N ASP A 419 -9.67 30.71 6.76
CA ASP A 419 -9.69 29.24 6.73
C ASP A 419 -8.95 28.65 7.95
N LYS A 420 -9.70 28.06 8.88
CA LYS A 420 -9.19 27.04 9.81
C LYS A 420 -10.17 25.87 9.80
N VAL A 421 -10.17 25.14 8.68
CA VAL A 421 -10.83 23.85 8.52
C VAL A 421 -9.85 22.87 7.88
N ALA A 422 -9.80 21.66 8.44
CA ALA A 422 -8.95 20.52 8.08
C ALA A 422 -7.44 20.80 8.08
N VAL A 423 -6.73 20.34 9.12
CA VAL A 423 -5.29 20.08 8.98
C VAL A 423 -5.16 18.85 8.08
N LYS A 424 -5.27 19.06 6.77
CA LYS A 424 -4.70 18.16 5.78
C LYS A 424 -3.23 18.03 6.17
N SER A 425 -2.81 16.83 6.53
CA SER A 425 -1.50 16.62 7.10
C SER A 425 -0.47 17.16 6.11
N GLN A 426 0.23 18.22 6.55
CA GLN A 426 1.34 18.79 5.80
C GLN A 426 2.58 17.89 5.88
N SER A 427 2.45 16.74 6.53
CA SER A 427 3.50 15.77 6.69
C SER A 427 3.05 14.40 6.26
N ARG A 428 3.92 13.67 5.57
CA ARG A 428 3.73 12.23 5.36
C ARG A 428 4.57 11.47 6.37
N VAL A 429 3.93 10.55 7.06
CA VAL A 429 4.59 9.55 7.89
C VAL A 429 4.92 8.36 7.01
N THR A 430 6.17 7.93 7.04
CA THR A 430 6.65 6.69 6.41
C THR A 430 7.51 5.93 7.40
N TYR A 431 7.48 4.61 7.31
CA TYR A 431 8.25 3.71 8.17
C TYR A 431 9.32 3.02 7.34
N ASN A 432 10.57 3.43 7.48
CA ASN A 432 11.64 2.89 6.65
C ASN A 432 12.27 1.69 7.32
N ILE A 433 12.15 0.51 6.70
CA ILE A 433 12.78 -0.73 7.16
C ILE A 433 13.91 -1.14 6.25
N GLN A 434 14.84 -1.90 6.81
CA GLN A 434 15.99 -2.42 6.08
C GLN A 434 15.74 -3.86 5.67
N LEU A 435 16.05 -4.17 4.42
CA LEU A 435 16.11 -5.53 3.89
C LEU A 435 17.33 -5.65 2.97
N ALA A 436 17.64 -6.85 2.51
CA ALA A 436 18.67 -7.04 1.49
C ALA A 436 18.18 -7.95 0.36
N ILE A 437 18.62 -7.63 -0.86
CA ILE A 437 18.26 -8.37 -2.07
C ILE A 437 19.51 -8.86 -2.78
N GLY A 438 19.48 -10.09 -3.28
CA GLY A 438 20.49 -10.65 -4.17
C GLY A 438 21.63 -11.41 -3.52
N SER A 439 22.52 -11.93 -4.37
CA SER A 439 23.74 -12.65 -3.98
C SER A 439 24.95 -12.18 -4.81
N PRO A 440 25.87 -11.37 -4.25
CA PRO A 440 25.93 -10.91 -2.87
C PRO A 440 24.76 -9.99 -2.49
N ALA A 441 24.44 -9.97 -1.20
CA ALA A 441 23.33 -9.19 -0.66
C ALA A 441 23.57 -7.69 -0.82
N GLN A 442 22.59 -7.00 -1.40
CA GLN A 442 22.57 -5.55 -1.58
C GLN A 442 21.56 -4.96 -0.59
N PRO A 443 22.00 -4.15 0.40
CA PRO A 443 21.10 -3.57 1.40
C PRO A 443 20.19 -2.51 0.78
N MET A 444 18.92 -2.51 1.18
CA MET A 444 17.87 -1.61 0.70
C MET A 444 17.07 -1.07 1.89
N ALA A 445 16.83 0.24 1.89
CA ALA A 445 15.98 0.94 2.83
C ALA A 445 14.64 1.28 2.17
N VAL A 446 13.58 0.56 2.51
CA VAL A 446 12.27 0.67 1.84
C VAL A 446 11.19 1.15 2.79
N ILE A 447 10.09 1.68 2.25
CA ILE A 447 8.89 2.01 3.02
C ILE A 447 8.17 0.71 3.39
N PHE A 448 7.88 0.51 4.68
CA PHE A 448 6.99 -0.52 5.18
C PHE A 448 5.54 -0.04 5.12
N ASP A 449 4.67 -0.87 4.54
CA ASP A 449 3.28 -0.54 4.28
C ASP A 449 2.37 -1.77 4.47
N THR A 450 1.38 -1.69 5.35
CA THR A 450 0.38 -2.76 5.54
C THR A 450 -0.85 -2.63 4.64
N GLY A 451 -1.02 -1.53 3.91
CA GLY A 451 -2.08 -1.36 2.91
C GLY A 451 -1.74 -1.92 1.53
N SER A 452 -0.45 -2.05 1.18
CA SER A 452 0.01 -2.69 -0.05
C SER A 452 0.67 -4.03 0.20
N PHE A 453 0.60 -4.99 -0.73
CA PHE A 453 1.16 -6.34 -0.54
C PHE A 453 2.49 -6.59 -1.28
N MET A 454 2.90 -5.71 -2.19
CA MET A 454 4.02 -5.96 -3.09
C MET A 454 5.36 -5.52 -2.47
N LEU A 455 6.40 -6.34 -2.62
CA LEU A 455 7.79 -5.86 -2.54
C LEU A 455 8.18 -5.29 -3.91
N ALA A 456 8.58 -4.02 -3.95
CA ALA A 456 9.13 -3.41 -5.15
C ALA A 456 10.29 -2.48 -4.80
N VAL A 457 11.38 -2.54 -5.55
CA VAL A 457 12.58 -1.73 -5.32
C VAL A 457 13.01 -1.00 -6.57
N PHE A 458 13.61 0.18 -6.41
CA PHE A 458 14.26 0.87 -7.52
C PHE A 458 15.43 0.04 -8.02
N ALA A 459 15.47 -0.19 -9.32
CA ALA A 459 16.48 -1.05 -9.92
C ALA A 459 17.01 -0.46 -11.22
N GLU A 460 18.26 -0.82 -11.54
CA GLU A 460 18.78 -0.65 -12.89
C GLU A 460 18.03 -1.57 -13.87
N ALA A 461 18.16 -1.29 -15.17
CA ALA A 461 17.64 -2.15 -16.22
C ALA A 461 18.18 -3.60 -16.06
N PRO A 462 17.41 -4.62 -16.51
CA PRO A 462 17.88 -5.99 -16.44
C PRO A 462 19.15 -6.19 -17.29
N PRO A 463 20.02 -7.17 -16.95
CA PRO A 463 21.26 -7.39 -17.67
C PRO A 463 21.02 -7.65 -19.16
N ALA A 464 21.83 -7.02 -20.02
CA ALA A 464 21.68 -7.13 -21.47
C ALA A 464 21.71 -8.61 -21.92
N GLY A 465 20.76 -8.99 -22.77
CA GLY A 465 20.63 -10.35 -23.29
C GLY A 465 19.94 -11.35 -22.37
N MET A 466 19.54 -10.96 -21.15
CA MET A 466 18.74 -11.83 -20.29
C MET A 466 17.34 -12.03 -20.88
N THR A 467 16.90 -13.30 -20.97
CA THR A 467 15.59 -13.65 -21.52
C THR A 467 14.55 -13.74 -20.39
N PRO A 468 13.39 -13.06 -20.49
CA PRO A 468 12.33 -13.19 -19.50
C PRO A 468 11.82 -14.63 -19.37
N LEU A 469 11.59 -15.09 -18.13
CA LEU A 469 11.01 -16.41 -17.87
C LEU A 469 9.54 -16.50 -18.31
N LEU A 470 8.80 -15.39 -18.31
CA LEU A 470 7.45 -15.29 -18.85
C LEU A 470 7.49 -14.43 -20.12
N LYS A 471 6.86 -14.92 -21.19
CA LYS A 471 6.69 -14.13 -22.41
C LYS A 471 5.79 -12.92 -22.13
N GLU A 472 6.00 -11.85 -22.90
CA GLU A 472 5.06 -10.74 -22.92
C GLU A 472 3.67 -11.24 -23.31
N ASP A 473 2.64 -10.69 -22.67
CA ASP A 473 1.28 -10.96 -23.13
C ASP A 473 1.17 -10.40 -24.55
N PRO A 474 0.53 -11.13 -25.49
CA PRO A 474 0.30 -10.58 -26.82
C PRO A 474 -0.41 -9.23 -26.67
N PRO A 475 -0.03 -8.21 -27.47
CA PRO A 475 -0.65 -6.89 -27.38
C PRO A 475 -2.16 -7.06 -27.40
N ALA A 476 -2.83 -6.47 -26.41
CA ALA A 476 -4.28 -6.56 -26.29
C ALA A 476 -4.88 -6.21 -27.66
N LYS A 477 -5.65 -7.13 -28.25
CA LYS A 477 -6.33 -6.86 -29.52
C LYS A 477 -7.09 -5.55 -29.34
N PRO A 478 -6.92 -4.56 -30.23
CA PRO A 478 -7.68 -3.33 -30.14
C PRO A 478 -9.15 -3.72 -30.03
N ALA A 479 -9.80 -3.27 -28.96
CA ALA A 479 -11.20 -3.55 -28.73
C ALA A 479 -11.94 -3.20 -30.02
N ALA A 480 -12.59 -4.19 -30.63
CA ALA A 480 -13.39 -3.96 -31.82
C ALA A 480 -14.39 -2.88 -31.45
N VAL A 481 -14.26 -1.71 -32.07
CA VAL A 481 -15.20 -0.62 -31.94
C VAL A 481 -16.54 -1.15 -32.45
N ALA A 482 -17.37 -1.61 -31.52
CA ALA A 482 -18.76 -1.93 -31.79
C ALA A 482 -19.42 -0.60 -32.15
N ARG A 483 -19.55 -0.36 -33.46
CA ARG A 483 -20.37 0.74 -33.97
C ARG A 483 -21.79 0.53 -33.45
N ARG A 484 -22.25 1.46 -32.61
CA ARG A 484 -23.66 1.83 -32.52
C ARG A 484 -23.75 3.32 -32.83
#